data_AF-A0A930U3B4-F1
#
_entry.id   AF-A0A930U3B4-F1
#
_cell.length_a   1.000
_cell.length_b   1.000
_cell.length_c   1.000
_cell.angle_alpha   90.00
_cell.angle_beta   90.00
_cell.angle_gamma   90.00
#
_symmetry.space_group_name_H-M   'P 1'
#
loop_
_entity.id
_entity.type
_entity.pdbx_description
1 polymer ?
#
loop_
_entity_poly.entity_id
_entity_poly.type
_entity_poly.pdbx_seq_one_letter_code
_entity_poly.pdbx_strand_id
1 'polypeptide(L)' 'MKAVLYNLAMIGEAVRCIPAELESAHLEIPWDDVRGMRNVVIHEYFQVSLLIIWQTIQEDLISLESSLHQLIND' A
#
# COMPACT_ATOMS: atom_id res chain seq x y z
N MET A 1 -6.06 1.29 16.38
CA MET A 1 -6.68 0.90 15.09
C MET A 1 -6.85 2.07 14.13
N LYS A 2 -7.58 3.14 14.47
CA LYS A 2 -7.78 4.30 13.57
C LYS A 2 -6.49 4.89 12.99
N ALA A 3 -5.44 5.07 13.81
CA ALA A 3 -4.15 5.57 13.34
C ALA A 3 -3.47 4.64 12.32
N VAL A 4 -3.59 3.32 12.50
CA VAL A 4 -3.01 2.31 11.59
C VAL A 4 -3.71 2.38 10.24
N LEU A 5 -5.04 2.37 10.24
CA LEU A 5 -5.86 2.50 9.04
C LEU A 5 -5.57 3.83 8.31
N TYR A 6 -5.48 4.94 9.05
CA TYR A 6 -5.12 6.22 8.47
C TYR A 6 -3.75 6.20 7.78
N ASN A 7 -2.75 5.58 8.39
CA ASN A 7 -1.42 5.46 7.79
C ASN A 7 -1.45 4.61 6.50
N LEU A 8 -2.18 3.50 6.49
CA LEU A 8 -2.35 2.69 5.28
C LEU A 8 -3.04 3.48 4.16
N ALA A 9 -4.05 4.29 4.49
CA ALA A 9 -4.71 5.16 3.52
C ALA A 9 -3.75 6.24 2.98
N MET A 10 -2.90 6.82 3.83
CA MET A 10 -1.89 7.79 3.39
C MET A 10 -0.86 7.18 2.44
N ILE A 11 -0.43 5.94 2.70
CA ILE A 11 0.49 5.22 1.79
C ILE A 11 -0.18 5.01 0.43
N GLY A 12 -1.42 4.52 0.41
CA GLY A 12 -2.17 4.32 -0.84
C GLY A 12 -2.44 5.62 -1.61
N GLU A 13 -2.64 6.74 -0.90
CA GLU A 13 -2.76 8.06 -1.54
C GLU A 13 -1.43 8.53 -2.13
N ALA A 14 -0.31 8.31 -1.44
CA ALA A 14 1.02 8.65 -1.94
C ALA A 14 1.38 7.89 -3.23
N VAL A 15 0.99 6.61 -3.32
CA VAL A 15 1.21 5.79 -4.53
C VAL A 15 0.49 6.37 -5.76
N ARG A 16 -0.62 7.11 -5.61
CA ARG A 16 -1.29 7.76 -6.76
C ARG A 16 -0.48 8.88 -7.40
N CYS A 17 0.54 9.39 -6.71
CA CYS A 17 1.41 10.44 -7.21
C CYS A 17 2.64 9.88 -7.96
N ILE A 18 2.79 8.56 -8.03
CA ILE A 18 3.90 7.94 -8.74
C ILE A 18 3.70 8.08 -10.25
N PRO A 19 4.74 8.48 -11.03
CA PRO A 19 4.64 8.57 -12.47
C PRO A 19 4.36 7.23 -13.13
N ALA A 20 3.50 7.22 -14.15
CA ALA A 20 3.12 5.99 -14.86
C ALA A 20 4.32 5.27 -15.48
N GLU A 21 5.34 6.02 -15.92
CA GLU A 21 6.57 5.46 -16.45
C GLU A 21 7.30 4.62 -15.41
N LEU A 22 7.36 5.09 -14.16
CA LEU A 22 7.99 4.36 -13.05
C LEU A 22 7.18 3.12 -12.66
N GLU A 23 5.85 3.24 -12.61
CA GLU A 23 4.98 2.08 -12.36
C GLU A 23 5.15 1.01 -13.44
N SER A 24 5.22 1.42 -14.71
CA SER A 24 5.37 0.51 -15.84
C SER A 24 6.74 -0.17 -15.90
N ALA A 25 7.78 0.47 -15.34
CA ALA A 25 9.12 -0.08 -15.25
C ALA A 25 9.27 -1.09 -14.10
N HIS A 26 8.45 -0.96 -13.05
CA HIS A 26 8.53 -1.76 -11.82
C HIS A 26 7.21 -2.49 -11.53
N LEU A 27 6.85 -3.44 -12.40
CA LEU A 27 5.61 -4.22 -12.29
C LEU A 27 5.62 -5.25 -11.15
N GLU A 28 6.80 -5.53 -10.58
CA GLU A 28 6.97 -6.35 -9.39
C GLU A 28 6.42 -5.71 -8.13
N ILE A 29 6.26 -4.38 -8.12
CA ILE A 29 5.66 -3.65 -7.00
C ILE A 29 4.14 -3.62 -7.20
N PRO A 30 3.34 -4.04 -6.19
CA PRO A 30 1.89 -4.18 -6.32
C PRO A 30 1.16 -2.82 -6.19
N TRP A 31 1.45 -1.88 -7.09
CA TRP A 31 0.94 -0.50 -7.04
C TRP A 31 -0.59 -0.42 -6.92
N ASP A 32 -1.30 -1.27 -7.67
CA ASP A 32 -2.76 -1.30 -7.68
C ASP A 32 -3.35 -1.82 -6.37
N ASP A 33 -2.71 -2.82 -5.73
CA ASP A 33 -3.17 -3.33 -4.44
C ASP A 33 -2.98 -2.27 -3.34
N VAL A 34 -1.88 -1.53 -3.37
CA VAL A 34 -1.60 -0.44 -2.43
C VAL A 34 -2.60 0.71 -2.61
N ARG A 35 -2.97 1.06 -3.85
CA ARG A 35 -4.07 2.00 -4.13
C ARG A 35 -5.42 1.47 -3.66
N GLY A 36 -5.69 0.19 -3.91
CA GLY A 36 -6.92 -0.50 -3.54
C GLY A 36 -7.14 -0.50 -2.02
N MET A 37 -6.08 -0.72 -1.24
CA MET A 37 -6.11 -0.67 0.22
C MET A 37 -6.68 0.65 0.74
N ARG A 38 -6.30 1.79 0.16
CA ARG A 38 -6.84 3.11 0.52
C ARG A 38 -8.35 3.17 0.31
N ASN A 39 -8.87 2.59 -0.78
CA ASN A 39 -10.32 2.58 -1.03
C ASN A 39 -11.07 1.76 0.02
N VAL A 40 -10.56 0.57 0.35
CA VAL A 40 -11.17 -0.28 1.37
C VAL A 40 -11.17 0.43 2.73
N VAL A 41 -10.04 1.02 3.11
CA VAL A 41 -9.87 1.64 4.42
C VAL A 41 -10.69 2.94 4.59
N ILE A 42 -10.91 3.70 3.51
CA ILE A 42 -11.61 5.00 3.57
C ILE A 42 -13.11 4.86 3.25
N HIS A 43 -13.49 4.06 2.27
CA HIS A 43 -14.85 4.00 1.75
C HIS A 43 -15.62 2.75 2.20
N GLU A 44 -14.92 1.65 2.46
CA GLU A 44 -15.50 0.37 2.85
C GLU A 44 -15.05 -0.02 4.27
N TYR A 45 -14.78 0.98 5.11
CA TYR A 45 -14.21 0.79 6.45
C TYR A 45 -15.03 -0.16 7.36
N PHE A 46 -16.32 -0.33 7.07
CA PHE A 46 -17.22 -1.25 7.77
C PHE A 46 -16.98 -2.74 7.42
N GLN A 47 -16.27 -3.02 6.33
CA GLN A 47 -15.91 -4.38 5.89
C GLN A 47 -14.45 -4.73 6.22
N VAL A 48 -13.69 -3.81 6.81
CA VAL A 48 -12.28 -4.03 7.15
C VAL A 48 -12.14 -5.18 8.16
N SER A 49 -11.44 -6.22 7.74
CA SER A 49 -11.03 -7.32 8.62
C SER A 49 -9.73 -6.99 9.33
N LEU A 50 -9.77 -6.96 10.66
CA LEU A 50 -8.57 -6.71 11.47
C LEU A 50 -7.50 -7.79 11.30
N LEU A 51 -7.90 -9.02 10.99
CA LEU A 51 -6.97 -10.11 10.70
C LEU A 51 -6.19 -9.83 9.40
N ILE A 52 -6.90 -9.38 8.36
CA ILE A 52 -6.28 -9.02 7.09
C ILE A 52 -5.35 -7.82 7.29
N ILE A 53 -5.78 -6.78 8.00
CA ILE A 53 -4.93 -5.61 8.30
C ILE A 53 -3.68 -6.02 9.06
N TRP A 54 -3.80 -6.92 10.05
CA TRP A 54 -2.64 -7.43 10.78
C TRP A 54 -1.68 -8.15 9.84
N GLN A 55 -2.17 -9.04 8.98
CA GLN A 55 -1.36 -9.75 8.00
C GLN A 55 -0.66 -8.77 7.03
N THR A 56 -1.40 -7.80 6.48
CA THR A 56 -0.84 -6.77 5.59
C THR A 56 0.29 -5.99 6.24
N ILE A 57 0.21 -5.69 7.54
CA ILE A 57 1.29 -4.99 8.24
C ILE A 57 2.51 -5.89 8.45
N GLN A 58 2.29 -7.18 8.76
CA GLN A 58 3.37 -8.12 9.06
C GLN A 58 4.04 -8.70 7.81
N GLU A 59 3.37 -8.68 6.65
CA GLU A 59 3.83 -9.35 5.43
C GLU A 59 3.94 -8.33 4.29
N ASP A 60 2.80 -7.89 3.75
CA ASP A 60 2.73 -7.08 2.53
C ASP A 60 3.50 -5.75 2.66
N LEU A 61 3.36 -5.07 3.81
CA LEU A 61 4.00 -3.77 4.04
C LEU A 61 5.51 -3.89 4.16
N ILE A 62 6.01 -4.98 4.76
CA ILE A 62 7.45 -5.25 4.85
C ILE A 62 8.02 -5.55 3.46
N SER A 63 7.30 -6.35 2.67
CA SER A 63 7.68 -6.64 1.28
C SER A 63 7.70 -5.35 0.44
N LEU A 64 6.69 -4.51 0.56
CA LEU A 64 6.60 -3.23 -0.14
C LEU A 64 7.75 -2.30 0.24
N GLU A 65 8.06 -2.17 1.53
CA GLU A 65 9.18 -1.36 2.02
C GLU A 65 10.51 -1.82 1.40
N SER A 66 10.75 -3.14 1.37
CA SER A 66 11.95 -3.70 0.76
C SER A 66 12.04 -3.38 -0.75
N SER A 67 10.95 -3.54 -1.50
CA SER A 67 10.95 -3.23 -2.94
C SER A 67 11.15 -1.74 -3.21
N LEU A 68 10.55 -0.87 -2.41
CA LEU A 68 10.76 0.59 -2.53
C LEU A 68 12.20 0.98 -2.20
N HIS A 69 12.83 0.34 -1.21
CA HIS A 69 14.24 0.56 -0.93
C HIS A 69 15.15 0.11 -2.07
N GLN A 70 14.83 -0.99 -2.74
CA GLN A 70 15.58 -1.42 -3.93
C GLN A 70 15.44 -0.38 -5.05
N LEU A 71 14.21 0.05 -5.35
CA LEU A 71 13.92 1.06 -6.36
C LEU A 71 14.65 2.40 -6.13
N ILE A 72 14.82 2.82 -4.87
CA ILE A 72 15.56 4.06 -4.54
C ILE A 72 17.07 3.91 -4.73
N ASN A 73 17.59 2.69 -4.64
CA ASN A 73 19.02 2.39 -4.77
C ASN A 73 19.44 1.98 -6.19
N ASP A 74 18.48 1.77 -7.09
CA ASP A 74 18.67 1.55 -8.52
C ASP A 74 18.95 2.88 -9.26
#